data_AF-A0A1F4QYA9-F1
#
_entry.id   AF-A0A1F4QYA9-F1
#
_cell.length_a   1.000
_cell.length_b   1.000
_cell.length_c   1.000
_cell.angle_alpha   90.00
_cell.angle_beta   90.00
_cell.angle_gamma   90.00
#
_symmetry.space_group_name_H-M   'P 1'
#
loop_
_entity.id
_entity.type
_entity.pdbx_description
1 polymer ?
#
loop_
_entity_poly.entity_id
_entity_poly.type
_entity_poly.pdbx_seq_one_letter_code
_entity_poly.pdbx_strand_id
1 'polypeptide(L)'
;MPIVTVEKPLKDKLGDEAVDALVRLINQSQGEQENNVVEFVGDKFERRLTEEIAQVNVNIFEVEKRFDHRLSEEIAQVNVNIFEVEKRFDSRLSEEIAKVRVELAATRADLLKWMLIFSIGQVGVIVGLVLLFFK
;
A
#
# COMPACT_ATOMS: atom_id res chain seq x y z
N MET A 1 -47.57 -20.21 23.97
CA MET A 1 -47.66 -19.91 25.41
C MET A 1 -47.70 -21.23 26.15
N PRO A 2 -46.69 -21.56 26.97
CA PRO A 2 -46.80 -22.70 27.87
C PRO A 2 -47.88 -22.36 28.90
N ILE A 3 -49.02 -23.06 28.86
CA ILE A 3 -50.10 -22.87 29.83
C ILE A 3 -49.67 -23.63 31.08
N VAL A 4 -49.36 -22.91 32.16
CA VAL A 4 -49.10 -23.55 33.45
C VAL A 4 -50.34 -24.31 33.87
N THR A 5 -50.24 -25.64 33.85
CA THR A 5 -51.34 -26.55 34.15
C THR A 5 -51.16 -27.06 35.57
N VAL A 6 -52.13 -26.80 36.44
CA VAL A 6 -52.05 -27.17 37.85
C VAL A 6 -52.37 -28.66 38.02
N GLU A 7 -51.53 -29.37 38.77
CA GLU A 7 -51.72 -30.80 39.02
C GLU A 7 -52.97 -31.07 39.89
N LYS A 8 -53.65 -32.21 39.65
CA LYS A 8 -54.88 -32.62 40.36
C LYS A 8 -54.84 -32.45 41.90
N PRO A 9 -53.76 -32.83 42.61
CA PRO A 9 -53.71 -32.70 44.07
C PRO A 9 -53.78 -31.25 44.57
N LEU A 10 -53.27 -30.30 43.79
CA LEU A 10 -53.34 -28.87 44.10
C LEU A 10 -54.74 -28.32 43.80
N LYS A 11 -55.37 -28.80 42.72
CA LYS A 11 -56.71 -28.41 42.32
C LYS A 11 -57.79 -28.85 43.32
N ASP A 12 -57.70 -30.08 43.82
CA ASP A 12 -58.64 -30.63 44.81
C ASP A 12 -58.57 -29.90 46.17
N LYS A 13 -57.41 -29.32 46.53
CA LYS A 13 -57.20 -28.63 47.81
C LYS A 13 -57.47 -27.12 47.76
N LEU A 14 -57.20 -26.47 46.62
CA LEU A 14 -57.35 -25.01 46.47
C LEU A 14 -58.74 -24.62 45.95
N GLY A 15 -59.44 -25.52 45.27
CA GLY A 15 -60.68 -25.21 44.57
C GLY A 15 -60.44 -24.50 43.22
N ASP A 16 -61.41 -24.59 42.31
CA ASP A 16 -61.28 -24.13 40.93
C ASP A 16 -60.94 -22.63 40.82
N GLU A 17 -61.59 -21.79 41.63
CA GLU A 17 -61.45 -20.34 41.57
C GLU A 17 -60.06 -19.85 42.01
N ALA A 18 -59.48 -20.48 43.03
CA ALA A 18 -58.13 -20.16 43.51
C ALA A 18 -57.05 -20.69 42.55
N VAL A 19 -57.28 -21.83 41.90
CA VAL A 19 -56.40 -22.34 40.83
C VAL A 19 -56.37 -21.38 39.64
N ASP A 20 -57.52 -20.89 39.19
CA ASP A 20 -57.58 -19.93 38.08
C ASP A 20 -56.91 -18.59 38.42
N ALA A 21 -57.00 -18.14 39.67
CA ALA A 21 -56.26 -16.96 40.15
C ALA A 21 -54.74 -17.21 40.15
N LEU A 22 -54.29 -18.38 40.62
CA LEU A 22 -52.88 -18.75 40.65
C LEU A 22 -52.29 -18.89 39.23
N VAL A 23 -53.00 -19.55 38.31
CA VAL A 23 -52.58 -19.68 36.91
C VAL A 23 -52.46 -18.30 36.25
N ARG A 24 -53.41 -17.38 36.49
CA ARG A 24 -53.32 -16.00 35.99
C ARG A 24 -52.09 -15.27 36.53
N LEU A 25 -51.83 -15.36 37.83
CA LEU A 25 -50.67 -14.71 38.45
C LEU A 25 -49.35 -15.27 37.92
N ILE A 26 -49.23 -16.60 37.78
CA ILE A 26 -48.02 -17.23 37.25
C ILE A 26 -47.81 -16.86 35.78
N ASN A 27 -48.85 -16.91 34.95
CA ASN A 27 -48.73 -16.52 33.55
C ASN A 27 -48.35 -15.04 33.40
N GLN A 28 -48.91 -14.14 34.23
CA GLN A 28 -48.53 -12.74 34.27
C GLN A 28 -47.06 -12.58 34.69
N SER A 29 -46.65 -13.23 35.79
CA SER A 29 -45.27 -13.16 36.28
C SER A 29 -44.27 -13.75 35.29
N GLN A 30 -44.61 -14.83 34.57
CA GLN A 30 -43.77 -15.38 33.49
C GLN A 30 -43.66 -14.41 32.32
N GLY A 31 -44.76 -13.79 31.89
CA GLY A 31 -44.73 -12.78 30.83
C GLY A 31 -43.89 -11.55 31.20
N GLU A 32 -44.02 -11.08 32.44
CA GLU A 32 -43.16 -10.01 32.98
C GLU A 32 -41.69 -10.42 33.03
N GLN A 33 -41.38 -11.65 33.43
CA GLN A 33 -40.01 -12.18 33.42
C GLN A 33 -39.42 -12.30 32.02
N GLU A 34 -40.17 -12.83 31.05
CA GLU A 34 -39.73 -12.92 29.65
C GLU A 34 -39.43 -11.53 29.10
N ASN A 35 -40.32 -10.56 29.33
CA ASN A 35 -40.11 -9.17 28.91
C ASN A 35 -38.86 -8.56 29.57
N ASN A 36 -38.68 -8.72 30.88
CA ASN A 36 -37.52 -8.21 31.60
C ASN A 36 -36.21 -8.84 31.10
N VAL A 37 -36.22 -10.14 30.76
CA VAL A 37 -35.06 -10.81 30.18
C VAL A 37 -34.74 -10.28 28.79
N VAL A 38 -35.76 -10.05 27.96
CA VAL A 38 -35.58 -9.47 26.62
C VAL A 38 -35.02 -8.06 26.70
N GLU A 39 -35.56 -7.22 27.59
CA GLU A 39 -35.07 -5.85 27.83
C GLU A 39 -33.61 -5.86 28.32
N PHE A 40 -33.30 -6.66 29.35
CA PHE A 40 -31.94 -6.79 29.88
C PHE A 40 -30.92 -7.26 28.83
N VAL A 41 -31.31 -8.25 28.02
CA VAL A 41 -30.46 -8.76 26.93
C VAL A 41 -30.31 -7.69 25.85
N GLY A 42 -31.37 -6.98 25.49
CA GLY A 42 -31.35 -5.85 24.56
C GLY A 42 -30.35 -4.78 24.97
N ASP A 43 -30.48 -4.25 26.19
CA ASP A 43 -29.57 -3.24 26.76
C ASP A 43 -28.12 -3.71 26.76
N LYS A 44 -27.90 -4.98 27.16
CA LYS A 44 -26.55 -5.55 27.18
C LYS A 44 -25.97 -5.68 25.78
N PHE A 45 -26.76 -6.06 24.78
CA PHE A 45 -26.32 -6.14 23.39
C PHE A 45 -26.03 -4.74 22.82
N GLU A 46 -26.91 -3.77 23.05
CA GLU A 46 -26.73 -2.40 22.58
C GLU A 46 -25.46 -1.77 23.16
N ARG A 47 -25.22 -1.95 24.46
CA ARG A 47 -24.00 -1.49 25.11
C ARG A 47 -22.75 -2.13 24.49
N ARG A 48 -22.75 -3.45 24.31
CA ARG A 48 -21.61 -4.16 23.70
C ARG A 48 -21.39 -3.75 22.24
N LEU A 49 -22.46 -3.57 21.47
CA LEU A 49 -22.35 -3.09 20.08
C LEU A 49 -21.74 -1.70 20.03
N THR A 50 -22.14 -0.80 20.92
CA THR A 50 -21.58 0.55 21.02
C THR A 50 -20.09 0.51 21.36
N GLU A 51 -19.69 -0.34 22.32
CA GLU A 51 -18.29 -0.56 22.69
C GLU A 51 -17.45 -1.11 21.52
N GLU A 52 -17.95 -2.13 20.80
CA GLU A 52 -17.27 -2.72 19.64
C GLU A 52 -17.15 -1.71 18.48
N ILE A 53 -18.20 -0.93 18.19
CA ILE A 53 -18.14 0.13 17.17
C ILE A 53 -17.10 1.18 17.54
N ALA A 54 -17.05 1.59 18.82
CA ALA A 54 -16.04 2.54 19.28
C ALA A 54 -14.62 1.98 19.13
N GLN A 55 -14.40 0.71 19.49
CA GLN A 55 -13.11 0.05 19.34
C GLN A 55 -12.69 -0.09 17.88
N VAL A 56 -13.62 -0.44 16.99
CA VAL A 56 -13.39 -0.52 15.55
C VAL A 56 -13.00 0.85 14.99
N ASN A 57 -13.67 1.92 15.38
CA ASN A 57 -13.33 3.28 14.96
C ASN A 57 -11.92 3.70 15.40
N VAL A 58 -11.52 3.36 16.64
CA VAL A 58 -10.15 3.59 17.12
C VAL A 58 -9.14 2.81 16.27
N ASN A 59 -9.41 1.53 16.01
CA ASN A 59 -8.52 0.70 15.20
C ASN A 59 -8.37 1.23 13.77
N ILE A 60 -9.48 1.68 13.15
CA ILE A 60 -9.47 2.29 11.81
C ILE A 60 -8.59 3.54 11.82
N PHE A 61 -8.79 4.44 12.79
CA PHE A 61 -8.00 5.67 12.90
C PHE A 61 -6.50 5.40 13.09
N GLU A 62 -6.14 4.37 13.87
CA GLU A 62 -4.75 3.97 14.01
C GLU A 62 -4.15 3.39 12.72
N VAL A 63 -4.94 2.61 11.98
CA VAL A 63 -4.52 2.04 10.69
C VAL A 63 -4.31 3.16 9.65
N GLU A 64 -5.23 4.13 9.58
CA GLU A 64 -5.11 5.31 8.72
C GLU A 64 -3.84 6.09 9.04
N LYS A 65 -3.58 6.39 10.31
CA LYS A 65 -2.33 7.08 10.72
C LYS A 65 -1.07 6.32 10.35
N ARG A 66 -1.04 5.00 10.55
CA ARG A 66 0.10 4.18 10.16
C ARG A 66 0.29 4.18 8.64
N PHE A 67 -0.80 4.13 7.89
CA PHE A 67 -0.77 4.17 6.44
C PHE A 67 -0.23 5.51 5.92
N ASP A 68 -0.73 6.64 6.43
CA ASP A 68 -0.27 7.98 6.07
C ASP A 68 1.22 8.18 6.39
N HIS A 69 1.66 7.68 7.54
CA HIS A 69 3.07 7.73 7.92
C HIS A 69 3.94 6.92 6.96
N ARG A 70 3.56 5.66 6.69
CA ARG A 70 4.29 4.80 5.76
C ARG A 70 4.32 5.36 4.34
N LEU A 71 3.21 5.90 3.85
CA LEU A 71 3.16 6.55 2.54
C LEU A 71 4.11 7.75 2.48
N SER A 72 4.15 8.57 3.52
CA SER A 72 5.06 9.72 3.59
C SER A 72 6.53 9.28 3.55
N GLU A 73 6.86 8.21 4.28
CA GLU A 73 8.21 7.61 4.27
C GLU A 73 8.56 7.03 2.90
N GLU A 74 7.66 6.27 2.28
CA GLU A 74 7.87 5.69 0.95
C GLU A 74 8.05 6.79 -0.11
N ILE A 75 7.25 7.86 -0.08
CA ILE A 75 7.42 9.02 -0.97
C ILE A 75 8.79 9.68 -0.76
N ALA A 76 9.20 9.90 0.49
CA ALA A 76 10.52 10.48 0.79
C ALA A 76 11.66 9.59 0.26
N GLN A 77 11.57 8.28 0.44
CA GLN A 77 12.56 7.34 -0.05
C GLN A 77 12.62 7.30 -1.58
N VAL A 78 11.46 7.31 -2.25
CA VAL A 78 11.37 7.37 -3.71
C VAL A 78 12.04 8.65 -4.24
N ASN A 79 11.79 9.80 -3.62
CA ASN A 79 12.42 11.06 -4.00
C ASN A 79 13.95 11.02 -3.86
N VAL A 80 14.47 10.45 -2.76
CA VAL A 80 15.92 10.25 -2.57
C VAL A 80 16.49 9.34 -3.66
N ASN A 81 15.82 8.22 -3.95
CA ASN A 81 16.27 7.28 -4.96
C ASN A 81 16.30 7.92 -6.36
N ILE A 82 15.27 8.71 -6.71
CA ILE A 82 15.22 9.45 -7.99
C ILE A 82 16.40 10.41 -8.08
N PHE A 83 16.64 11.22 -7.05
CA PHE A 83 17.75 12.16 -7.03
C PHE A 83 19.12 11.47 -7.18
N GLU A 84 19.32 10.34 -6.52
CA GLU A 84 20.54 9.56 -6.65
C GLU A 84 20.71 8.97 -8.06
N VAL A 85 19.62 8.49 -8.67
CA VAL A 85 19.63 7.97 -10.05
C VAL A 85 19.95 9.07 -11.04
N GLU A 86 19.34 10.26 -10.92
CA GLU A 86 19.63 11.43 -11.75
C GLU A 86 21.11 11.81 -11.66
N LYS A 87 21.65 11.94 -10.45
CA LYS A 87 23.07 12.27 -10.24
C LYS A 87 24.01 11.23 -10.84
N ARG A 88 23.70 9.94 -10.69
CA ARG A 88 24.50 8.85 -11.29
C ARG A 88 24.43 8.90 -12.82
N PHE A 89 23.26 9.21 -13.37
CA PHE A 89 23.05 9.33 -14.81
C PHE A 89 23.87 10.49 -15.39
N ASP A 90 23.79 11.68 -14.79
CA ASP A 90 24.56 12.86 -15.21
C ASP A 90 26.07 12.62 -15.16
N SER A 91 26.54 11.96 -14.10
CA SER A 91 27.96 11.59 -13.97
C SER A 91 28.40 10.64 -15.08
N ARG A 92 27.60 9.61 -15.38
CA ARG A 92 27.89 8.64 -16.44
C ARG A 92 27.86 9.28 -17.82
N LEU A 93 26.85 10.12 -18.10
CA LEU A 93 26.79 10.85 -19.37
C LEU A 93 27.99 11.76 -19.57
N SER A 94 28.40 12.48 -18.52
CA SER A 94 29.58 13.36 -18.58
C SER A 94 30.86 12.57 -18.86
N GLU A 95 31.01 11.41 -18.23
CA GLU A 95 32.14 10.50 -18.45
C GLU A 95 32.16 9.95 -19.89
N GLU A 96 31.03 9.45 -20.38
CA GLU A 96 30.92 8.91 -21.74
C GLU A 96 31.14 10.00 -22.80
N ILE A 97 30.64 11.22 -22.60
CA ILE A 97 30.93 12.37 -23.48
C ILE A 97 32.43 12.68 -23.49
N ALA A 98 33.09 12.63 -22.33
CA ALA A 98 34.54 12.86 -22.24
C ALA A 98 35.33 11.79 -23.00
N LYS A 99 34.97 10.50 -22.85
CA LYS A 99 35.58 9.39 -23.60
C LYS A 99 35.42 9.58 -25.10
N VAL A 100 34.20 9.85 -25.57
CA VAL A 100 33.92 10.09 -26.99
C VAL A 100 34.73 11.27 -27.54
N ARG A 101 34.89 12.37 -26.78
CA ARG A 101 35.72 13.51 -27.18
C ARG A 101 37.20 13.12 -27.32
N VAL A 102 37.72 12.32 -26.40
CA VAL A 102 39.11 11.83 -26.44
C VAL A 102 39.33 10.92 -27.64
N GLU A 103 38.44 9.96 -27.88
CA GLU A 103 38.51 9.05 -29.04
C GLU A 103 38.40 9.81 -30.37
N LEU A 104 37.53 10.82 -30.43
CA LEU A 104 37.42 11.69 -31.60
C LEU A 104 38.70 12.48 -31.86
N ALA A 105 39.32 13.04 -30.82
CA ALA A 105 40.58 13.77 -30.93
C ALA A 105 41.73 12.84 -31.37
N ALA A 106 41.80 11.63 -30.82
CA ALA A 106 42.78 10.62 -31.21
C ALA A 106 42.60 10.21 -32.68
N THR A 107 41.37 9.89 -33.08
CA THR A 107 41.02 9.55 -34.47
C THR A 107 41.39 10.69 -35.42
N ARG A 108 41.06 11.93 -35.06
CA ARG A 108 41.43 13.12 -35.85
C ARG A 108 42.95 13.26 -35.98
N ALA A 109 43.70 13.08 -34.90
CA ALA A 109 45.16 13.16 -34.92
C ALA A 109 45.76 12.07 -35.83
N ASP A 110 45.25 10.85 -35.77
CA ASP A 110 45.70 9.75 -36.62
C ASP A 110 45.36 9.98 -38.10
N LEU A 111 44.16 10.49 -38.41
CA LEU A 111 43.80 10.92 -39.76
C LEU A 111 44.76 11.99 -40.29
N LEU A 112 45.12 12.99 -39.48
CA LEU A 112 46.09 14.02 -39.86
C LEU A 112 47.49 13.45 -40.11
N LYS A 113 47.96 12.52 -39.27
CA LYS A 113 49.25 11.82 -39.48
C LYS A 113 49.26 11.08 -40.81
N TRP A 114 48.21 10.32 -41.10
CA TRP A 114 48.10 9.59 -42.36
C TRP A 114 48.00 10.50 -43.58
N MET A 115 47.25 11.60 -43.47
CA MET A 115 47.17 12.61 -44.52
C MET A 115 48.53 13.24 -44.80
N LEU A 116 49.34 13.54 -43.77
CA LEU A 116 50.68 14.10 -43.94
C LEU A 116 51.63 13.12 -44.65
N ILE A 117 51.66 11.85 -44.22
CA ILE A 117 52.47 10.80 -44.85
C ILE A 117 52.09 10.68 -46.33
N PHE A 118 50.80 10.67 -46.61
CA PHE A 118 50.28 10.62 -47.97
C PHE A 118 50.67 11.87 -48.79
N SER A 119 50.56 13.07 -48.23
CA SER A 119 50.96 14.32 -48.89
C SER A 119 52.45 14.33 -49.25
N ILE A 120 53.33 13.85 -48.37
CA ILE A 120 54.77 13.73 -48.67
C ILE A 120 54.99 12.75 -49.83
N GLY A 121 54.26 11.63 -49.85
CA GLY A 121 54.28 10.68 -50.96
C GLY A 121 53.88 11.32 -52.30
N GLN A 122 52.79 12.08 -52.33
CA GLN A 122 52.34 12.80 -53.53
C GLN A 122 53.38 13.82 -54.03
N VAL A 123 53.95 14.62 -53.13
CA VAL A 123 55.00 15.59 -53.48
C VAL A 123 56.23 14.89 -54.05
N GLY A 124 56.66 13.78 -53.45
CA GLY A 124 57.78 12.98 -53.94
C GLY A 124 57.57 12.46 -55.36
N VAL A 125 56.37 11.97 -55.69
CA VAL A 125 56.02 11.53 -57.05
C VAL A 125 56.07 12.70 -58.03
N ILE A 126 55.48 13.85 -57.69
CA ILE A 126 55.48 15.04 -58.56
C ILE A 126 56.91 15.53 -58.81
N VAL A 127 57.73 15.66 -57.77
CA VAL A 127 59.14 16.07 -57.90
C VAL A 127 59.92 15.08 -58.75
N GLY A 128 59.71 13.77 -58.54
CA GLY A 128 60.34 12.73 -59.36
C GLY A 128 59.97 12.84 -60.84
N LEU A 129 58.69 13.10 -61.16
CA LEU A 129 58.23 13.32 -62.53
C LEU A 129 58.86 14.58 -63.13
N VAL A 130 58.84 15.71 -62.42
CA VAL A 130 59.43 16.97 -62.89
C VAL A 130 60.91 16.80 -63.21
N LEU A 131 61.69 16.19 -62.32
CA LEU A 131 63.13 15.93 -62.55
C LEU A 131 63.40 15.04 -63.76
N LEU A 132 62.49 14.11 -64.08
CA LEU A 132 62.61 13.23 -65.25
C LEU A 132 62.30 13.98 -66.56
N PHE A 133 61.42 14.98 -66.55
CA PHE A 133 61.11 15.83 -67.71
C PHE A 133 62.15 16.93 -67.99
N PHE A 134 62.92 17.36 -66.98
CA PHE A 134 63.98 18.37 -67.11
C PHE A 134 65.37 17.78 -67.36
N LYS A 135 65.46 16.48 -67.60
CA LYS A 135 66.69 15.76 -67.98
C LYS A 135 66.55 15.25 -69.42
#